data_AF-A0A2I0NUH5-F1
#
_entry.id   AF-A0A2I0NUH5-F1
#
_cell.length_a   1.000
_cell.length_b   1.000
_cell.length_c   1.000
_cell.angle_alpha   90.00
_cell.angle_beta   90.00
_cell.angle_gamma   90.00
#
_symmetry.space_group_name_H-M   'P 1'
#
loop_
_entity.id
_entity.type
_entity.pdbx_description
1 polymer ?
#
loop_
_entity_poly.entity_id
_entity_poly.type
_entity_poly.pdbx_seq_one_letter_code
_entity_poly.pdbx_strand_id
1 'polypeptide(L)' 'MQAIILAGGKGSRLRPYTTIIPKPLMPVGDVPVLEIIIRRLKK' A
#
# COMPACT_ATOMS: atom_id res chain seq x y z
N MET A 1 14.34 -15.77 2.04
CA MET A 1 13.77 -15.32 0.76
C MET A 1 13.80 -13.80 0.73
N GLN A 2 14.20 -13.17 -0.38
CA GLN A 2 14.09 -11.72 -0.55
C GLN A 2 12.88 -11.41 -1.44
N ALA A 3 12.16 -10.34 -1.15
CA ALA A 3 10.99 -9.90 -1.89
C ALA A 3 11.03 -8.39 -2.13
N ILE A 4 10.45 -7.95 -3.24
CA ILE A 4 10.37 -6.52 -3.63
C ILE A 4 8.89 -6.17 -3.80
N ILE A 5 8.46 -5.06 -3.19
CA ILE A 5 7.09 -4.52 -3.32
C ILE A 5 7.14 -3.30 -4.23
N LEU A 6 6.50 -3.37 -5.40
CA LEU A 6 6.44 -2.24 -6.34
C LEU A 6 5.39 -1.22 -5.89
N ALA A 7 5.86 -0.10 -5.34
CA ALA A 7 5.04 0.95 -4.74
C ALA A 7 5.14 2.33 -5.44
N GLY A 8 5.79 2.41 -6.61
CA GLY A 8 6.12 3.68 -7.30
C GLY A 8 5.02 4.28 -8.19
N GLY A 9 3.80 3.74 -8.18
CA GLY A 9 2.71 4.25 -9.03
C GLY A 9 2.12 5.57 -8.52
N LYS A 10 1.78 6.51 -9.41
CA LYS A 10 1.19 7.84 -9.08
C LYS A 10 -0.14 7.79 -8.29
N GLY A 11 -0.82 6.65 -8.27
CA GLY A 11 -2.09 6.50 -7.55
C GLY A 11 -3.28 7.25 -8.15
N SER A 12 -3.20 7.76 -9.37
CA SER A 12 -4.19 8.67 -9.98
C SER A 12 -5.65 8.19 -9.94
N ARG A 13 -5.88 6.87 -9.98
CA ARG A 13 -7.23 6.25 -9.91
C ARG A 13 -7.90 6.35 -8.54
N LEU A 14 -7.14 6.62 -7.47
CA LEU A 14 -7.62 6.75 -6.09
C LEU A 14 -7.64 8.21 -5.61
N ARG A 15 -7.54 9.17 -6.53
CA ARG A 15 -7.81 10.57 -6.20
C ARG A 15 -9.29 10.73 -5.77
N PRO A 16 -9.59 11.65 -4.83
CA PRO A 16 -8.70 12.64 -4.24
C PRO A 16 -7.78 12.10 -3.13
N TYR A 17 -8.01 10.91 -2.58
CA TYR A 17 -7.27 10.41 -1.41
C TYR A 17 -5.75 10.35 -1.61
N THR A 18 -5.30 9.98 -2.81
CA THR A 18 -3.86 9.90 -3.11
C THR A 18 -3.16 11.24 -3.31
N THR A 19 -3.84 12.37 -3.13
CA THR A 19 -3.16 13.68 -3.09
C THR A 19 -2.48 13.93 -1.75
N ILE A 20 -2.94 13.28 -0.68
CA ILE A 20 -2.43 13.44 0.69
C ILE A 20 -1.76 12.17 1.23
N ILE A 21 -2.21 10.97 0.79
CA ILE A 21 -1.71 9.68 1.30
C ILE A 21 -1.40 8.74 0.13
N PRO A 22 -0.16 8.21 -0.01
CA PRO A 22 0.16 7.24 -1.05
C PRO A 22 -0.72 5.99 -0.99
N LYS A 23 -1.07 5.41 -2.15
CA LYS A 23 -1.90 4.19 -2.23
C LYS A 23 -1.43 3.05 -1.29
N PRO A 24 -0.12 2.72 -1.18
CA PRO A 24 0.34 1.66 -0.27
C PRO A 24 0.00 1.90 1.20
N LEU A 25 -0.12 3.18 1.61
CA LEU A 25 -0.44 3.58 2.98
C LEU A 25 -1.94 3.81 3.20
N MET A 26 -2.77 3.60 2.18
CA MET A 26 -4.22 3.75 2.32
C MET A 26 -4.74 2.73 3.35
N PRO A 27 -5.54 3.17 4.34
CA PRO A 27 -6.08 2.27 5.35
C PRO A 27 -7.10 1.30 4.75
N VAL A 28 -7.08 0.06 5.24
CA VAL A 28 -8.10 -0.97 5.03
C VAL A 28 -8.46 -1.50 6.41
N GLY A 29 -9.55 -0.98 6.96
CA GLY A 29 -9.81 -1.10 8.40
C GLY A 29 -8.72 -0.36 9.20
N ASP A 30 -8.13 -1.05 10.17
CA ASP A 30 -7.18 -0.46 11.12
C ASP A 30 -5.71 -0.49 10.63
N VAL A 31 -5.42 -1.05 9.45
CA VAL A 31 -4.06 -1.21 8.93
C VAL A 31 -3.92 -0.75 7.49
N PRO A 32 -2.75 -0.26 7.05
CA PRO A 32 -2.52 0.10 5.66
C PRO A 32 -2.43 -1.13 4.75
N VAL A 33 -2.74 -0.95 3.46
CA VAL A 33 -2.57 -1.99 2.43
C VAL A 33 -1.17 -2.64 2.48
N LEU A 34 -0.12 -1.83 2.68
CA LEU A 34 1.26 -2.31 2.75
C LEU A 34 1.49 -3.30 3.90
N GLU A 35 0.88 -3.08 5.06
CA GLU A 35 0.98 -3.99 6.21
C GLU A 35 0.35 -5.36 5.90
N ILE A 36 -0.80 -5.35 5.21
CA ILE A 36 -1.45 -6.59 4.77
C ILE A 36 -0.52 -7.39 3.83
N ILE A 37 0.18 -6.72 2.92
CA ILE A 37 1.14 -7.36 2.00
C ILE A 37 2.33 -7.93 2.76
N ILE A 38 2.94 -7.16 3.68
CA ILE A 38 4.08 -7.60 4.48
C ILE A 38 3.71 -8.83 5.32
N ARG A 39 2.54 -8.82 5.99
CA ARG A 39 2.06 -9.99 6.76
C ARG A 39 1.89 -11.24 5.92
N ARG A 40 1.48 -11.09 4.66
CA ARG A 40 1.36 -12.22 3.71
C ARG A 40 2.72 -12.76 3.26
N LEU A 41 3.73 -11.90 3.14
CA LEU A 41 5.10 -12.30 2.78
C LEU A 41 5.89 -12.91 3.95
N LYS A 42 5.46 -12.65 5.19
CA LYS A 42 6.08 -13.22 6.41
C LYS A 42 5.63 -14.66 6.68
N LYS A 43 4.48 -15.09 6.14
CA LYS A 43 4.02 -16.48 6.18
C LYS A 43 4.69 -17.29 5.07
#